data_AF-A0A920RIT2-F1
#
_entry.id   AF-A0A920RIT2-F1
#
_cell.length_a   1.000
_cell.length_b   1.000
_cell.length_c   1.000
_cell.angle_alpha   90.00
_cell.angle_beta   90.00
_cell.angle_gamma   90.00
#
_symmetry.space_group_name_H-M   'P 1'
#
loop_
_entity.id
_entity.type
_entity.pdbx_description
1 polymer ?
#
loop_
_entity_poly.entity_id
_entity_poly.type
_entity_poly.pdbx_seq_one_letter_code
_entity_poly.pdbx_strand_id
1 'polypeptide(L)' 'MVPPMVLGLAKSPLVDQYDLSSLRTLFCGAAPLGAELSIEAGNRVGCAVVQGYG' A
#
# COMPACT_ATOMS: atom_id res chain seq x y z
N MET A 1 1.02 -8.09 -3.77
CA MET A 1 1.98 -7.42 -2.88
C MET A 1 2.08 -8.16 -1.55
N VAL A 2 3.25 -8.16 -0.93
CA VAL A 2 3.49 -8.75 0.40
C VAL A 2 3.51 -7.65 1.48
N PRO A 3 3.11 -7.93 2.74
CA PRO A 3 2.98 -6.91 3.79
C PRO A 3 4.22 -6.05 4.04
N PRO A 4 5.46 -6.58 4.02
CA PRO A 4 6.66 -5.75 4.22
C PRO A 4 6.83 -4.68 3.16
N MET A 5 6.39 -4.92 1.93
CA MET A 5 6.41 -3.89 0.88
C MET A 5 5.37 -2.81 1.15
N VAL A 6 4.22 -3.14 1.75
CA VAL A 6 3.16 -2.15 2.04
C VAL A 6 3.63 -1.24 3.16
N LEU A 7 4.28 -1.82 4.16
CA LEU A 7 4.95 -1.08 5.21
C LEU A 7 6.07 -0.17 4.67
N GLY A 8 6.84 -0.67 3.71
CA GLY A 8 7.84 0.11 2.99
C GLY A 8 7.22 1.32 2.28
N LEU A 9 6.15 1.13 1.50
CA LEU A 9 5.45 2.24 0.85
C LEU A 9 4.80 3.19 1.85
N ALA A 10 4.22 2.67 2.93
CA ALA A 10 3.58 3.48 3.95
C ALA A 10 4.57 4.37 4.71
N LYS A 11 5.85 3.98 4.84
CA LYS A 11 6.85 4.67 5.66
C LYS A 11 7.97 5.36 4.87
N SER A 12 8.23 4.93 3.64
CA SER A 12 9.38 5.42 2.87
C SER A 12 9.13 6.83 2.32
N PRO A 13 10.04 7.80 2.57
CA PRO A 13 9.96 9.13 1.99
C PRO A 13 10.24 9.14 0.48
N LEU A 14 10.68 8.02 -0.10
CA LEU A 14 10.86 7.90 -1.54
C LEU A 14 9.52 7.95 -2.28
N VAL A 15 8.43 7.53 -1.65
CA VAL A 15 7.07 7.59 -2.25
C VAL A 15 6.70 9.03 -2.62
N ASP A 16 7.18 10.01 -1.85
CA ASP A 16 6.94 11.44 -2.09
C ASP A 16 7.79 11.99 -3.27
N GLN A 17 8.77 11.23 -3.75
CA GLN A 17 9.66 11.59 -4.87
C GLN A 17 9.24 10.96 -6.21
N TYR A 18 8.30 10.01 -6.20
CA TYR A 18 7.81 9.35 -7.41
C TYR A 18 6.37 9.74 -7.71
N ASP A 19 6.06 9.97 -8.98
CA ASP A 19 4.68 10.14 -9.42
C ASP A 19 3.97 8.78 -9.48
N LEU A 20 3.12 8.52 -8.49
CA LEU A 20 2.32 7.31 -8.38
C LEU A 20 0.87 7.52 -8.84
N SER A 21 0.57 8.62 -9.55
CA SER A 21 -0.79 8.90 -10.07
C SER A 21 -1.34 7.83 -11.02
N SER A 22 -0.47 7.00 -11.60
CA SER A 22 -0.86 5.86 -12.44
C SER A 22 -1.36 4.64 -11.65
N LEU A 23 -1.11 4.58 -10.34
CA LEU A 23 -1.59 3.49 -9.48
C LEU A 23 -3.09 3.66 -9.22
N ARG A 24 -3.87 2.66 -9.64
CA ARG A 24 -5.32 2.62 -9.37
C ARG A 24 -5.68 1.75 -8.17
N THR A 25 -4.94 0.68 -7.95
CA THR A 25 -5.28 -0.31 -6.91
C THR A 25 -4.04 -1.07 -6.47
N LEU A 26 -3.88 -1.24 -5.16
CA LEU A 26 -2.79 -1.98 -4.54
C LEU A 26 -3.33 -3.28 -3.95
N PHE A 27 -2.96 -4.43 -4.50
CA PHE A 27 -3.46 -5.73 -4.01
C PHE A 27 -2.46 -6.42 -3.06
N CYS A 28 -2.84 -6.66 -1.81
CA CYS A 28 -2.06 -7.40 -0.80
C CYS A 28 -2.72 -8.75 -0.49
N GLY A 29 -2.11 -9.85 -0.94
CA GLY A 29 -2.73 -11.19 -0.87
C GLY A 29 -1.93 -12.23 -0.08
N ALA A 30 -0.87 -11.82 0.63
CA ALA A 30 0.07 -12.77 1.23
C ALA A 30 -0.04 -12.91 2.75
N ALA A 31 -0.64 -11.93 3.45
CA ALA A 31 -0.87 -12.00 4.90
C ALA A 31 -1.88 -10.92 5.32
N PRO A 32 -2.52 -11.07 6.50
CA PRO A 32 -3.41 -10.04 7.04
C PRO A 32 -2.63 -8.73 7.25
N LEU A 33 -3.08 -7.68 6.58
CA LEU A 33 -2.57 -6.33 6.76
C LEU A 33 -3.50 -5.61 7.73
N GLY A 34 -2.94 -4.93 8.73
CA GLY A 34 -3.73 -4.09 9.64
C GLY A 34 -4.51 -3.04 8.86
N ALA A 35 -5.76 -2.77 9.27
CA ALA A 35 -6.62 -1.78 8.62
C ALA A 35 -5.94 -0.40 8.55
N GLU A 36 -5.36 0.04 9.67
CA GLU A 36 -4.60 1.31 9.76
C GLU A 36 -3.46 1.38 8.74
N LEU A 37 -2.66 0.31 8.62
CA LEU A 37 -1.53 0.27 7.69
C LEU A 37 -2.00 0.29 6.22
N SER A 38 -3.14 -0.33 5.93
CA SER A 38 -3.76 -0.32 4.60
C SER A 38 -4.21 1.09 4.22
N ILE A 39 -4.81 1.81 5.17
CA ILE A 39 -5.28 3.19 5.00
C ILE A 39 -4.08 4.13 4.84
N GLU A 40 -3.05 4.00 5.69
CA GLU A 40 -1.86 4.83 5.62
C GLU A 40 -1.12 4.66 4.29
N ALA A 41 -0.91 3.40 3.86
CA ALA A 41 -0.33 3.12 2.55
C ALA A 41 -1.21 3.66 1.41
N GLY A 42 -2.53 3.45 1.48
CA GLY A 42 -3.44 3.91 0.44
C GLY A 42 -3.46 5.44 0.29
N ASN A 43 -3.47 6.16 1.42
CA ASN A 43 -3.41 7.62 1.43
C ASN A 43 -2.08 8.13 0.86
N ARG A 44 -0.97 7.45 1.18
CA ARG A 44 0.36 7.87 0.73
C ARG A 44 0.60 7.59 -0.76
N VAL A 45 0.08 6.47 -1.26
CA VAL A 45 0.20 6.06 -2.66
C VAL A 45 -0.91 6.68 -3.53
N GLY A 46 -1.97 7.21 -2.91
CA GLY A 46 -3.11 7.81 -3.60
C GLY A 46 -4.09 6.80 -4.22
N CYS A 47 -4.09 5.55 -3.75
CA CYS A 47 -4.96 4.50 -4.30
C CYS A 47 -5.47 3.54 -3.23
N ALA A 48 -6.56 2.83 -3.53
CA ALA A 48 -7.14 1.87 -2.59
C ALA A 48 -6.26 0.63 -2.44
N VAL A 49 -5.99 0.23 -1.19
CA VAL A 49 -5.34 -1.04 -0.87
C VAL A 49 -6.40 -2.12 -0.68
N VAL A 50 -6.42 -3.09 -1.57
CA VAL A 50 -7.32 -4.26 -1.54
C VAL A 50 -6.57 -5.44 -0.96
N GLN A 51 -7.18 -6.11 0.01
CA GLN A 51 -6.62 -7.32 0.59
C GLN A 51 -7.28 -8.55 -0.01
N GLY A 52 -6.46 -9.46 -0.54
CA GLY A 52 -6.90 -10.80 -0.91
C GLY A 52 -6.78 -11.72 0.28
N TYR A 53 -7.90 -12.24 0.76
CA TYR A 53 -7.91 -13.35 1.70
C TYR A 53 -7.97 -14.65 0.88
N GLY A 54 -7.03 -15.55 1.12
CA GLY A 54 -7.07 -16.94 0.63
C GLY A 54 -7.56 -17.86 1.73
#